data_AF-A0A0B5HNL6-F1
#
_entry.id   AF-A0A0B5HNL6-F1
#
_cell.length_a   1.000
_cell.length_b   1.000
_cell.length_c   1.000
_cell.angle_alpha   90.00
_cell.angle_beta   90.00
_cell.angle_gamma   90.00
#
_symmetry.space_group_name_H-M   'P 1'
#
loop_
_entity.id
_entity.type
_entity.pdbx_description
1 polymer ?
#
loop_
_entity_poly.entity_id
_entity_poly.type
_entity_poly.pdbx_seq_one_letter_code
_entity_poly.pdbx_strand_id
1 'polypeptide(L)'
;MKESTLLRIAILVSLVGLCLIYAVAESIEINDTTIDKITSGETEESVKVAGKVVSVSRKGEATRLVLAETTEINAVVFSSDIEIAPGDSVEIAGKISEYNGEKEIIAERIIIK
;
A
#
# COMPACT_ATOMS: atom_id res chain seq x y z
N MET A 1 -0.46 8.82 -48.91
CA MET A 1 -1.20 9.39 -47.77
C MET A 1 -0.62 10.75 -47.47
N LYS A 2 -1.42 11.78 -47.17
CA LYS A 2 -0.91 13.11 -46.82
C LYS A 2 -0.37 13.04 -45.39
N GLU A 3 0.88 13.47 -45.16
CA GLU A 3 1.52 13.50 -43.82
C GLU A 3 0.62 14.10 -42.75
N SER A 4 -0.13 15.15 -43.09
CA SER A 4 -1.05 15.82 -42.18
C SER A 4 -2.20 14.94 -41.69
N THR A 5 -2.61 13.92 -42.45
CA THR A 5 -3.63 12.95 -42.02
C THR A 5 -3.04 11.97 -41.02
N LEU A 6 -1.81 11.50 -41.25
CA LEU A 6 -1.12 10.58 -40.34
C LEU A 6 -0.85 11.24 -38.98
N LEU A 7 -0.39 12.49 -39.01
CA LEU A 7 -0.11 13.27 -37.80
C LEU A 7 -1.37 13.49 -36.95
N ARG A 8 -2.52 13.81 -37.58
CA ARG A 8 -3.79 14.01 -36.87
C ARG A 8 -4.29 12.72 -36.21
N ILE A 9 -4.15 11.59 -36.89
CA ILE A 9 -4.54 10.28 -36.34
C ILE A 9 -3.64 9.92 -35.14
N ALA A 10 -2.33 10.13 -35.26
CA ALA A 10 -1.39 9.86 -34.16
C ALA A 10 -1.71 10.69 -32.90
N ILE A 11 -2.04 11.98 -33.07
CA ILE A 11 -2.43 12.86 -31.96
C ILE A 11 -3.77 12.42 -31.34
N LEU A 12 -4.75 12.03 -32.15
CA LEU A 12 -6.03 11.53 -31.63
C LEU A 12 -5.84 10.23 -30.84
N VAL A 13 -5.06 9.29 -31.37
CA VAL A 13 -4.80 8.00 -30.71
C VAL A 13 -4.03 8.18 -29.41
N SER A 14 -3.05 9.08 -29.36
CA SER A 14 -2.32 9.37 -28.12
C SER A 14 -3.20 10.02 -27.07
N LEU A 15 -4.11 10.92 -27.47
CA LEU A 15 -5.06 11.57 -26.55
C LEU A 15 -6.07 10.56 -25.98
N VAL A 16 -6.59 9.66 -26.82
CA VAL A 16 -7.51 8.59 -26.40
C VAL A 16 -6.79 7.60 -25.48
N GLY A 17 -5.55 7.21 -25.82
CA GLY A 17 -4.74 6.34 -24.97
C GLY A 17 -4.48 6.94 -23.59
N LEU A 18 -4.17 8.25 -23.52
CA LEU A 18 -4.00 8.96 -22.26
C LEU A 18 -5.29 8.98 -21.42
N CYS A 19 -6.44 9.25 -22.06
CA CYS A 19 -7.74 9.19 -21.37
C CYS A 19 -8.04 7.80 -20.81
N LEU A 20 -7.73 6.73 -21.55
CA LEU A 20 -7.94 5.37 -21.09
C LEU A 20 -7.06 5.02 -19.88
N ILE A 21 -5.79 5.41 -19.90
CA ILE A 21 -4.89 5.20 -18.75
C ILE A 21 -5.43 5.93 -17.51
N TYR A 22 -5.91 7.16 -17.68
CA TYR A 22 -6.50 7.93 -16.58
C TYR A 22 -7.75 7.25 -16.00
N ALA A 23 -8.65 6.76 -16.85
CA ALA A 23 -9.85 6.05 -16.40
C ALA A 23 -9.53 4.75 -15.65
N VAL A 24 -8.50 4.01 -16.08
CA VAL A 24 -8.03 2.80 -15.37
C VAL A 24 -7.42 3.17 -14.02
N ALA A 25 -6.62 4.25 -13.97
CA ALA A 25 -5.97 4.69 -12.73
C ALA A 25 -6.99 5.06 -11.63
N GLU A 26 -8.15 5.60 -12.01
CA GLU A 26 -9.22 5.94 -11.06
C GLU A 26 -9.88 4.68 -10.45
N SER A 27 -9.84 3.54 -11.14
CA SER A 27 -10.40 2.27 -10.66
C SER A 27 -9.42 1.47 -9.78
N ILE A 28 -8.20 1.96 -9.56
CA ILE A 28 -7.24 1.33 -8.63
C ILE A 28 -7.62 1.74 -7.21
N GLU A 29 -8.62 1.07 -6.67
CA GLU A 29 -8.96 1.16 -5.25
C GLU A 29 -8.09 0.13 -4.50
N ILE A 30 -7.33 0.57 -3.49
CA ILE A 30 -6.61 -0.35 -2.61
C ILE A 30 -7.65 -1.09 -1.80
N ASN A 31 -7.85 -2.38 -2.07
CA ASN A 31 -8.84 -3.17 -1.35
C ASN A 31 -8.51 -3.18 0.16
N ASP A 32 -9.47 -2.73 0.98
CA ASP A 32 -9.41 -2.91 2.43
C ASP A 32 -9.37 -4.42 2.71
N THR A 33 -8.22 -4.90 3.18
CA THR A 33 -7.96 -6.32 3.39
C THR A 33 -7.73 -6.57 4.87
N THR A 34 -8.51 -7.48 5.46
CA THR A 34 -8.31 -7.94 6.84
C THR A 34 -7.00 -8.71 6.96
N ILE A 35 -6.31 -8.59 8.10
CA ILE A 35 -5.00 -9.25 8.36
C ILE A 35 -5.08 -10.77 8.10
N ASP A 36 -6.21 -11.41 8.36
CA ASP A 36 -6.40 -12.84 8.15
C ASP A 36 -6.26 -13.28 6.68
N LYS A 37 -6.65 -12.43 5.73
CA LYS A 37 -6.51 -12.72 4.29
C LYS A 37 -5.06 -12.66 3.83
N ILE A 38 -4.28 -11.74 4.42
CA ILE A 38 -2.84 -11.60 4.18
C ILE A 38 -2.11 -12.87 4.62
N THR A 39 -2.44 -13.37 5.81
CA THR A 39 -1.83 -14.58 6.38
C THR A 39 -2.24 -15.85 5.61
N SER A 40 -3.46 -15.91 5.06
CA SER A 40 -4.02 -17.10 4.39
C SER A 40 -3.56 -17.31 2.94
N GLY A 41 -2.80 -16.38 2.34
CA GLY A 41 -2.17 -16.58 1.03
C GLY A 41 -2.87 -15.90 -0.15
N GLU A 42 -4.02 -15.27 0.04
CA GLU A 42 -4.61 -14.37 -0.96
C GLU A 42 -3.88 -13.03 -0.88
N THR A 43 -2.86 -12.82 -1.72
CA THR A 43 -1.92 -11.71 -1.55
C THR A 43 -2.00 -10.76 -2.75
N GLU A 44 -2.74 -9.66 -2.60
CA GLU A 44 -2.49 -8.48 -3.43
C GLU A 44 -1.14 -7.87 -3.01
N GLU A 45 -0.37 -7.32 -3.95
CA GLU A 45 0.94 -6.73 -3.63
C GLU A 45 0.81 -5.52 -2.69
N SER A 46 -0.32 -4.82 -2.74
CA SER A 46 -0.61 -3.63 -1.93
C SER A 46 -1.89 -3.84 -1.13
N VAL A 47 -1.86 -3.50 0.15
CA VAL A 47 -2.96 -3.71 1.09
C VAL A 47 -3.13 -2.52 2.02
N LYS A 48 -4.35 -2.40 2.54
CA LYS A 48 -4.70 -1.44 3.57
C LYS A 48 -5.33 -2.16 4.76
N VAL A 49 -4.77 -1.96 5.94
CA VAL A 49 -5.09 -2.68 7.17
C VAL A 49 -5.32 -1.68 8.30
N ALA A 50 -6.37 -1.88 9.09
CA ALA A 50 -6.59 -1.15 10.33
C ALA A 50 -6.34 -2.08 11.53
N GLY A 51 -5.67 -1.57 12.57
CA GLY A 51 -5.35 -2.38 13.74
C GLY A 51 -4.88 -1.54 14.92
N LYS A 52 -4.72 -2.21 16.06
CA LYS A 52 -4.18 -1.60 17.28
C LYS A 52 -2.70 -1.93 17.42
N VAL A 53 -1.88 -0.94 17.74
CA VAL A 53 -0.45 -1.14 17.94
C VAL A 53 -0.23 -1.85 19.27
N VAL A 54 0.32 -3.06 19.22
CA VAL A 54 0.66 -3.87 20.41
C VAL A 54 2.06 -3.52 20.91
N SER A 55 3.01 -3.37 19.99
CA SER A 55 4.38 -3.01 20.34
C SER A 55 5.05 -2.18 19.25
N VAL A 56 6.02 -1.37 19.67
CA VAL A 56 6.82 -0.48 18.82
C VAL A 56 8.30 -0.74 19.12
N SER A 57 9.07 -1.07 18.08
CA SER A 57 10.52 -1.27 18.16
C SER A 57 11.21 -0.37 17.14
N ARG A 58 12.00 0.59 17.63
CA ARG A 58 12.74 1.54 16.78
C ARG A 58 14.18 1.07 16.60
N LYS A 59 14.63 0.97 15.35
CA LYS A 59 16.00 0.59 15.00
C LYS A 59 16.51 1.46 13.85
N GLY A 60 17.24 2.52 14.18
CA GLY A 60 17.72 3.49 13.20
C GLY A 60 16.56 4.26 12.57
N GLU A 61 16.50 4.28 11.24
CA GLU A 61 15.43 4.95 10.46
C GLU A 61 14.20 4.03 10.24
N ALA A 62 14.25 2.79 10.71
CA ALA A 62 13.14 1.84 10.61
C ALA A 62 12.45 1.66 11.97
N THR A 63 11.13 1.78 11.98
CA THR A 63 10.28 1.47 13.12
C THR A 63 9.45 0.24 12.79
N ARG A 64 9.66 -0.85 13.53
CA ARG A 64 8.83 -2.06 13.44
C ARG A 64 7.68 -1.94 14.42
N LEU A 65 6.48 -2.18 13.93
CA LEU A 65 5.21 -2.18 14.65
C LEU A 65 4.63 -3.59 14.62
N VAL A 66 4.06 -4.02 15.74
CA VAL A 66 3.19 -5.19 15.78
C VAL A 66 1.76 -4.70 15.89
N LEU A 67 0.93 -5.07 14.91
CA LEU A 67 -0.48 -4.69 14.85
C LEU A 67 -1.34 -5.88 15.20
N ALA A 68 -2.35 -5.67 16.02
CA ALA A 68 -3.39 -6.65 16.29
C ALA A 68 -4.76 -6.15 15.82
N GLU A 69 -5.45 -6.99 15.06
CA GLU A 69 -6.88 -6.85 14.74
C GLU A 69 -7.61 -8.12 15.24
N THR A 70 -7.56 -9.20 14.46
CA THR A 70 -7.95 -10.58 14.86
C THR A 70 -6.72 -11.47 15.02
N THR A 71 -5.71 -11.24 14.17
CA THR A 71 -4.38 -11.86 14.18
C THR A 71 -3.31 -10.77 14.26
N GLU A 72 -2.11 -11.16 14.69
CA GLU A 72 -0.96 -10.25 14.77
C GLU A 72 -0.18 -10.23 13.45
N ILE A 73 0.25 -9.04 13.01
CA ILE A 73 1.13 -8.88 11.85
C ILE A 73 2.23 -7.85 12.12
N ASN A 74 3.41 -8.10 11.56
CA ASN A 74 4.51 -7.16 11.58
C ASN A 74 4.32 -6.11 10.49
N ALA A 75 4.48 -4.84 10.84
CA ALA A 75 4.59 -3.75 9.88
C ALA A 75 5.90 -3.00 10.10
N VAL A 76 6.55 -2.58 9.02
CA VAL A 76 7.79 -1.82 9.06
C VAL A 76 7.55 -0.46 8.43
N VAL A 77 7.85 0.60 9.18
CA VAL A 77 7.72 1.99 8.74
C VAL A 77 9.10 2.61 8.65
N PHE A 78 9.48 3.09 7.47
CA PHE A 78 10.74 3.80 7.24
C PHE A 78 10.50 5.31 7.37
N SER A 79 10.44 5.80 8.60
CA SER A 79 10.29 7.23 8.87
C SER A 79 10.84 7.57 10.26
N SER A 80 11.56 8.68 10.32
CA SER A 80 12.27 9.15 11.50
C SER A 80 11.37 9.89 12.50
N ASP A 81 10.24 10.43 12.03
CA ASP A 81 9.42 11.41 12.76
C ASP A 81 8.05 10.88 13.19
N ILE A 82 7.90 9.55 13.30
CA ILE A 82 6.62 8.93 13.66
C ILE A 82 6.48 8.74 15.17
N GLU A 83 5.56 9.52 15.73
CA GLU A 83 5.10 9.41 17.11
C GLU A 83 3.94 8.41 17.20
N ILE A 84 4.28 7.12 17.29
CA ILE A 84 3.34 6.03 17.56
C ILE A 84 3.70 5.36 18.88
N ALA A 85 2.69 5.05 19.67
CA ALA A 85 2.79 4.36 20.94
C ALA A 85 1.98 3.05 20.94
N PRO A 86 2.37 2.07 21.79
CA PRO A 86 1.52 0.93 22.08
C PRO A 86 0.16 1.40 22.62
N GLY A 87 -0.91 0.86 22.04
CA GLY A 87 -2.28 1.24 22.37
C GLY A 87 -2.99 2.07 21.30
N ASP A 88 -2.24 2.70 20.39
CA ASP A 88 -2.82 3.55 19.34
C ASP A 88 -3.58 2.70 18.31
N SER A 89 -4.69 3.24 17.81
CA SER A 89 -5.39 2.70 16.66
C SER A 89 -4.83 3.33 15.39
N VAL A 90 -4.36 2.52 14.46
CA VAL A 90 -3.71 3.00 13.24
C VAL A 90 -4.27 2.30 12.00
N GLU A 91 -4.18 2.99 10.88
CA GLU A 91 -4.47 2.47 9.56
C GLU A 91 -3.19 2.54 8.72
N ILE A 92 -2.74 1.39 8.23
CA ILE A 92 -1.52 1.25 7.43
C ILE A 92 -1.90 0.85 6.01
N ALA A 93 -1.39 1.59 5.03
CA ALA A 93 -1.39 1.21 3.63
C ALA A 93 0.05 0.93 3.19
N GLY A 94 0.28 -0.18 2.52
CA GLY A 94 1.62 -0.61 2.15
C GLY A 94 1.64 -1.91 1.38
N LYS A 95 2.82 -2.48 1.23
CA LYS A 95 3.04 -3.70 0.45
C LYS A 95 3.35 -4.90 1.33
N ILE A 96 2.86 -6.07 0.94
CA ILE A 96 3.18 -7.31 1.63
C ILE A 96 4.55 -7.78 1.13
N SER A 97 5.46 -8.00 2.07
CA SER A 97 6.78 -8.56 1.83
C SER A 97 6.97 -9.76 2.73
N GLU A 98 7.84 -10.68 2.34
CA GLU A 98 8.25 -11.81 3.18
C GLU A 98 9.67 -11.57 3.69
N TYR A 99 9.86 -11.65 5.00
CA TYR A 99 11.15 -11.51 5.64
C TYR A 99 11.35 -12.64 6.65
N ASN A 100 12.42 -13.42 6.47
CA ASN A 100 12.71 -14.62 7.27
C ASN A 100 11.57 -15.66 7.30
N GLY A 101 10.78 -15.76 6.24
CA GLY A 101 9.64 -16.68 6.16
C GLY A 101 8.38 -16.19 6.87
N GLU A 102 8.39 -14.97 7.41
CA GLU A 102 7.22 -14.30 7.99
C GLU A 102 6.75 -13.19 7.07
N LYS A 103 5.43 -13.09 6.85
CA LYS A 103 4.86 -11.96 6.11
C LYS A 103 4.88 -10.70 6.97
N GLU A 104 5.32 -9.60 6.38
CA GLU A 104 5.31 -8.27 6.97
C GLU A 104 4.77 -7.24 5.99
N ILE A 105 4.22 -6.14 6.50
CA ILE A 105 3.74 -5.02 5.70
C ILE A 105 4.81 -3.94 5.70
N ILE A 106 5.33 -3.59 4.53
CA ILE A 106 6.16 -2.39 4.36
C ILE A 106 5.21 -1.19 4.18
N ALA A 107 5.12 -0.36 5.21
CA ALA A 107 4.20 0.76 5.25
C ALA A 107 4.68 1.89 4.35
N GLU A 108 3.85 2.26 3.38
CA GLU A 108 4.04 3.46 2.55
C GLU A 108 3.31 4.66 3.18
N ARG A 109 2.20 4.40 3.88
CA ARG A 109 1.42 5.41 4.60
C ARG A 109 0.87 4.85 5.90
N ILE A 110 0.88 5.67 6.93
CA ILE A 110 0.25 5.38 8.22
C ILE A 110 -0.59 6.57 8.69
N ILE A 111 -1.76 6.28 9.26
CA ILE A 111 -2.68 7.27 9.82
C ILE A 111 -3.04 6.81 11.24
N ILE A 112 -2.85 7.69 12.22
CA ILE A 112 -3.25 7.47 13.61
C ILE A 112 -4.71 7.97 13.75
N LYS A 113 -5.59 7.15 14.33
CA LYS A 113 -7.01 7.47 14.56
C LYS A 113 -7.27 7.91 16.00
#